data_AF-A0A964BQN9-F1
#
_entry.id   AF-A0A964BQN9-F1
#
_cell.length_a   1.000
_cell.length_b   1.000
_cell.length_c   1.000
_cell.angle_alpha   90.00
_cell.angle_beta   90.00
_cell.angle_gamma   90.00
#
_symmetry.space_group_name_H-M   'P 1'
#
loop_
_entity.id
_entity.type
_entity.pdbx_description
1 polymer ?
#
loop_
_entity_poly.entity_id
_entity_poly.type
_entity_poly.pdbx_seq_one_letter_code
_entity_poly.pdbx_strand_id
1 'polypeptide(L)'
;MDEAPKKDILLAELERERSIRRTARLLSAKRSRMIDELDRLISHLSLLVAVPSKTSEGSQTETDLLIEAAKRIDDPVFTDLLIQIIQERKK
;
A
#
# COMPACT_ATOMS: atom_id res chain seq x y z
N MET A 1 22.14 54.99 0.32
CA MET A 1 22.11 53.78 -0.53
C MET A 1 21.55 52.69 0.36
N ASP A 2 20.24 52.44 0.28
CA ASP A 2 19.56 51.45 1.11
C ASP A 2 20.01 50.05 0.66
N GLU A 3 20.75 49.34 1.53
CA GLU A 3 21.02 47.92 1.36
C GLU A 3 19.69 47.17 1.45
N ALA A 4 19.32 46.47 0.38
CA ALA A 4 18.16 45.60 0.39
C ALA A 4 18.29 44.59 1.55
N PRO A 5 17.23 44.37 2.36
CA PRO A 5 17.33 43.48 3.49
C PRO A 5 17.65 42.07 2.96
N LYS A 6 18.77 41.50 3.41
CA LYS A 6 19.10 40.08 3.21
C LYS A 6 17.93 39.28 3.77
N LYS A 7 16.97 38.95 2.91
CA LYS A 7 15.81 38.13 3.24
C LYS A 7 16.38 36.84 3.81
N ASP A 8 16.11 36.60 5.10
CA ASP A 8 16.78 35.58 5.91
C ASP A 8 16.75 34.21 5.22
N ILE A 9 17.88 33.83 4.62
CA ILE A 9 18.07 32.55 3.93
C ILE A 9 17.71 31.39 4.86
N LEU A 10 18.00 31.54 6.16
CA LEU A 10 17.66 30.57 7.19
C LEU A 10 16.14 30.38 7.37
N LEU A 11 15.36 31.47 7.27
CA LEU A 11 13.89 31.38 7.34
C LEU A 11 13.34 30.65 6.11
N ALA A 12 13.87 30.96 4.92
CA ALA A 12 13.46 30.29 3.68
C ALA A 12 13.77 28.78 3.70
N GLU A 13 14.97 28.38 4.15
CA GLU A 13 15.32 26.96 4.28
C GLU A 13 14.49 26.25 5.36
N LEU A 14 14.16 26.93 6.46
CA LEU A 14 13.29 26.37 7.50
C LEU A 14 11.84 26.18 7.02
N GLU A 15 11.32 27.12 6.23
CA GLU A 15 10.01 26.96 5.58
C GLU A 15 10.00 25.80 4.59
N ARG A 16 11.06 25.67 3.79
CA ARG A 16 11.24 24.56 2.86
C ARG A 16 11.29 23.22 3.58
N GLU A 17 12.08 23.10 4.64
CA GLU A 17 12.16 21.89 5.48
C GLU A 17 10.80 21.52 6.04
N ARG A 18 10.07 22.48 6.60
CA ARG A 18 8.72 22.26 7.14
C ARG A 18 7.74 21.79 6.08
N SER A 19 7.80 22.37 4.88
CA SER A 19 6.97 21.98 3.75
C SER A 19 7.25 20.53 3.32
N ILE A 20 8.52 20.17 3.18
CA ILE A 20 8.96 18.80 2.85
C ILE A 20 8.48 17.83 3.94
N ARG A 21 8.72 18.14 5.21
CA ARG A 21 8.33 17.30 6.35
C ARG A 21 6.82 17.08 6.41
N ARG A 22 6.02 18.12 6.20
CA ARG A 22 4.55 18.02 6.14
C ARG A 22 4.09 17.12 4.98
N THR A 23 4.69 17.30 3.81
CA THR A 23 4.36 16.51 2.63
C THR A 23 4.72 15.04 2.83
N ALA A 24 5.92 14.75 3.37
CA ALA A 24 6.34 13.39 3.69
C ALA A 24 5.40 12.71 4.69
N ARG A 25 4.98 13.43 5.75
CA ARG A 25 3.98 12.91 6.72
C ARG A 25 2.64 12.63 6.07
N LEU A 26 2.14 13.52 5.21
CA LEU A 26 0.89 13.33 4.48
C LEU A 26 0.96 12.09 3.58
N LEU A 27 2.05 11.94 2.82
CA LEU A 27 2.26 10.79 1.93
C LEU A 27 2.37 9.48 2.73
N SER A 28 3.09 9.49 3.85
CA SER A 28 3.17 8.33 4.74
C SER A 28 1.81 7.93 5.30
N ALA A 29 1.00 8.90 5.77
CA ALA A 29 -0.34 8.65 6.25
C ALA A 29 -1.27 8.10 5.15
N LYS A 30 -1.20 8.65 3.93
CA LYS A 30 -1.96 8.13 2.78
C LYS A 30 -1.54 6.71 2.43
N ARG A 31 -0.24 6.42 2.40
CA ARG A 31 0.29 5.08 2.15
C ARG A 31 -0.22 4.08 3.17
N SER A 32 -0.20 4.43 4.46
CA SER A 32 -0.71 3.57 5.53
C SER A 32 -2.18 3.23 5.32
N ARG A 33 -3.03 4.22 5.02
CA ARG A 33 -4.46 3.98 4.78
C ARG A 33 -4.72 3.09 3.57
N MET A 34 -3.99 3.27 2.48
CA MET A 34 -4.12 2.38 1.32
C MET A 34 -3.74 0.94 1.65
N ILE A 35 -2.69 0.74 2.46
CA ILE A 35 -2.32 -0.59 2.92
C ILE A 35 -3.46 -1.19 3.75
N ASP A 36 -4.03 -0.45 4.69
CA ASP A 36 -5.16 -0.91 5.52
C ASP A 36 -6.39 -1.30 4.66
N GLU A 37 -6.67 -0.54 3.60
CA GLU A 37 -7.79 -0.81 2.68
C GLU A 37 -7.54 -2.06 1.81
N LEU A 38 -6.33 -2.19 1.26
CA LEU A 38 -5.91 -3.38 0.52
C LEU A 38 -5.92 -4.62 1.41
N ASP A 39 -5.52 -4.45 2.66
CA ASP A 39 -5.54 -5.51 3.65
C ASP A 39 -6.96 -6.03 3.91
N ARG A 40 -7.94 -5.13 3.99
CA ARG A 40 -9.37 -5.48 4.10
C ARG A 40 -9.89 -6.14 2.84
N LEU A 41 -9.48 -5.66 1.67
CA LEU A 41 -9.87 -6.26 0.39
C LEU A 41 -9.40 -7.72 0.30
N ILE A 42 -8.16 -8.00 0.69
CA ILE A 42 -7.63 -9.38 0.73
C ILE A 42 -8.45 -10.24 1.71
N SER A 43 -8.78 -9.71 2.88
CA SER A 43 -9.66 -10.40 3.83
C SER A 43 -11.07 -10.65 3.29
N HIS A 44 -11.60 -9.80 2.42
CA HIS A 44 -12.88 -10.07 1.75
C HIS A 44 -12.74 -11.07 0.60
N LEU A 45 -11.62 -11.04 -0.13
CA LEU A 45 -11.33 -12.03 -1.16
C LEU A 45 -11.23 -13.45 -0.56
N SER A 46 -10.66 -13.60 0.63
CA SER A 46 -10.64 -14.92 1.31
C SER A 46 -12.03 -15.44 1.67
N LEU A 47 -13.04 -14.57 1.83
CA LEU A 47 -14.43 -14.99 2.05
C LEU A 47 -15.12 -15.45 0.77
N LEU A 48 -14.73 -14.89 -0.38
CA LEU A 48 -15.27 -15.28 -1.70
C LEU A 48 -14.66 -16.58 -2.20
N VAL A 49 -13.47 -16.92 -1.74
CA VAL A 49 -12.86 -18.22 -2.01
C VAL A 49 -13.30 -19.18 -0.92
N ALA A 50 -14.31 -20.00 -1.22
CA ALA A 50 -14.73 -21.08 -0.34
C ALA A 50 -13.50 -21.95 -0.05
N VAL A 51 -12.92 -21.83 1.15
CA VAL A 51 -11.82 -22.67 1.61
C VAL A 51 -12.35 -24.11 1.62
N PRO A 52 -11.92 -24.98 0.70
CA PRO A 52 -12.33 -26.38 0.75
C PRO A 52 -11.75 -26.93 2.04
N SER A 53 -12.63 -27.32 2.95
CA SER A 53 -12.26 -27.93 4.22
C SER A 53 -11.38 -29.15 3.96
N LYS A 54 -10.06 -28.97 4.08
CA LYS A 54 -9.03 -30.01 4.25
C LYS A 54 -9.40 -31.38 3.62
N THR A 55 -9.55 -31.45 2.30
CA THR A 55 -9.56 -32.73 1.60
C THR A 55 -8.11 -33.14 1.35
N SER A 56 -7.72 -34.32 1.81
CA SER A 56 -6.33 -34.79 1.91
C SER A 56 -5.62 -35.08 0.59
N GLU A 57 -6.08 -34.54 -0.53
CA GLU A 57 -5.49 -34.75 -1.85
C GLU A 57 -5.29 -33.37 -2.52
N GLY A 58 -4.07 -32.83 -2.35
CA GLY A 58 -3.66 -31.56 -2.98
C GLY A 58 -4.14 -30.32 -2.22
N SER A 59 -3.55 -30.03 -1.06
CA SER A 59 -3.84 -28.80 -0.32
C SER A 59 -3.33 -27.57 -1.10
N GLN A 60 -4.15 -27.02 -2.00
CA GLN A 60 -3.95 -25.64 -2.47
C GLN A 60 -3.84 -24.76 -1.23
N THR A 61 -2.74 -24.02 -1.12
CA THR A 61 -2.54 -23.15 0.04
C THR A 61 -3.51 -21.97 -0.07
N GLU A 62 -3.93 -21.40 1.05
CA GLU A 62 -4.80 -20.20 1.08
C GLU A 62 -4.23 -19.07 0.19
N THR A 63 -2.91 -18.97 0.11
CA THR A 63 -2.19 -18.05 -0.78
C THR A 63 -2.50 -18.31 -2.26
N ASP A 64 -2.51 -19.58 -2.70
CA ASP A 64 -2.74 -19.94 -4.11
C ASP A 64 -4.18 -19.61 -4.52
N LEU A 65 -5.12 -19.86 -3.62
CA LEU A 65 -6.54 -19.52 -3.75
C LEU A 65 -6.75 -18.01 -3.85
N LEU A 66 -6.06 -17.21 -3.03
CA LEU A 66 -6.10 -15.75 -3.08
C LEU A 66 -5.49 -15.19 -4.38
N ILE A 67 -4.40 -15.79 -4.86
CA ILE A 67 -3.79 -15.41 -6.14
C ILE A 67 -4.74 -15.73 -7.31
N GLU A 68 -5.42 -16.88 -7.28
CA GLU A 68 -6.41 -17.22 -8.30
C GLU A 68 -7.60 -16.25 -8.28
N ALA A 69 -8.08 -15.87 -7.09
CA ALA A 69 -9.13 -14.87 -6.96
C ALA A 69 -8.69 -13.49 -7.47
N ALA A 70 -7.47 -13.05 -7.16
CA ALA A 70 -6.92 -11.80 -7.66
C ALA A 70 -6.86 -11.80 -9.19
N LYS A 71 -6.47 -12.91 -9.82
CA LYS A 71 -6.43 -13.07 -11.29
C LYS A 71 -7.79 -12.99 -11.97
N ARG A 72 -8.90 -13.16 -11.25
CA ARG A 72 -10.25 -13.00 -11.78
C ARG A 72 -10.69 -11.53 -11.82
N ILE A 73 -9.89 -10.62 -11.26
CA ILE A 73 -10.10 -9.18 -11.40
C ILE A 73 -9.61 -8.77 -12.78
N ASP A 74 -10.48 -8.17 -13.59
CA ASP A 74 -10.20 -7.71 -14.95
C ASP A 74 -9.37 -6.40 -14.97
N ASP A 75 -8.32 -6.36 -14.14
CA ASP A 75 -7.34 -5.27 -14.06
C ASP A 75 -5.94 -5.88 -13.81
N PRO A 76 -5.05 -5.91 -14.82
CA PRO A 76 -3.75 -6.56 -14.70
C PRO A 76 -2.80 -5.83 -13.74
N VAL A 77 -2.84 -4.50 -13.70
CA VAL A 77 -1.95 -3.70 -12.83
C VAL A 77 -2.35 -3.89 -11.37
N PHE A 78 -3.65 -3.89 -11.11
CA PHE A 78 -4.18 -4.12 -9.77
C PHE A 78 -3.97 -5.56 -9.31
N THR A 79 -4.10 -6.53 -10.22
CA THR A 79 -3.82 -7.95 -9.94
C THR A 79 -2.38 -8.16 -9.48
N ASP A 80 -1.40 -7.58 -10.19
CA ASP A 80 0.02 -7.70 -9.82
C ASP A 80 0.31 -7.11 -8.44
N LEU A 81 -0.28 -5.95 -8.14
CA LEU A 81 -0.16 -5.31 -6.82
C LEU A 81 -0.73 -6.21 -5.70
N LEU A 82 -1.92 -6.79 -5.92
CA LEU A 82 -2.52 -7.70 -4.94
C LEU A 82 -1.68 -8.94 -4.72
N ILE A 83 -1.15 -9.55 -5.79
CA ILE A 83 -0.27 -10.72 -5.69
C ILE A 83 0.97 -10.39 -4.86
N GLN A 84 1.59 -9.22 -5.09
CA GLN A 84 2.75 -8.79 -4.31
C GLN A 84 2.42 -8.67 -2.82
N ILE A 85 1.29 -8.04 -2.47
CA ILE A 85 0.87 -7.85 -1.07
C ILE A 85 0.55 -9.20 -0.41
N ILE A 86 -0.14 -10.11 -1.12
CA ILE A 86 -0.43 -11.46 -0.64
C ILE A 86 0.87 -12.22 -0.34
N GLN A 87 1.90 -12.07 -1.19
CA GLN A 87 3.21 -12.70 -0.97
C GLN A 87 3.98 -12.06 0.19
N GLU A 88 3.93 -10.74 0.34
CA GLU A 88 4.58 -10.02 1.44
C GLU A 88 4.01 -10.44 2.81
N ARG A 89 2.71 -10.73 2.90
CA ARG A 89 2.06 -11.25 4.12
C ARG A 89 2.48 -12.67 4.52
N LYS A 90 3.05 -13.45 3.60
CA LYS A 90 3.52 -14.82 3.88
C LYS A 90 4.92 -14.84 4.51
N LYS A 91 5.68 -13.75 4.40
CA LYS A 91 6.99 -13.57 5.05
C LYS A 91 6.81 -13.24 6.52
#